data_AF-A0A9Q0DYV9-F1
#
_entry.id   AF-A0A9Q0DYV9-F1
#
_cell.length_a   1.000
_cell.length_b   1.000
_cell.length_c   1.000
_cell.angle_alpha   90.00
_cell.angle_beta   90.00
_cell.angle_gamma   90.00
#
_symmetry.space_group_name_H-M   'P 1'
#
loop_
_entity.id
_entity.type
_entity.pdbx_description
1 polymer ?
#
loop_
_entity_poly.entity_id
_entity_poly.type
_entity_poly.pdbx_seq_one_letter_code
_entity_poly.pdbx_strand_id
1 'polypeptide(L)'
;MNPAKLGISYSYVLPFTPYWILSTDYVNIAVVYSCTDILRLFHVEFAWVLSRSRHPAASTLKTAVDVFAKNSIDVSRMTDTRQQGCEKE
;
A
#
# COMPACT_ATOMS: atom_id res chain seq x y z
N MET A 1 -1.57 4.62 -21.30
CA MET A 1 -0.66 5.07 -20.23
C MET A 1 -1.40 4.90 -18.91
N ASN A 2 -0.82 4.23 -17.92
CA ASN A 2 -1.49 3.96 -16.63
C ASN A 2 -0.89 4.87 -15.56
N PRO A 3 -1.44 6.08 -15.31
CA PRO A 3 -0.82 7.06 -14.41
C PRO A 3 -0.74 6.57 -12.95
N ALA A 4 -1.60 5.62 -12.56
CA ALA A 4 -1.60 5.00 -11.24
C ALA A 4 -0.53 3.91 -11.05
N LYS A 5 0.27 3.58 -12.09
CA LYS A 5 1.32 2.57 -12.02
C LYS A 5 2.69 3.25 -12.09
N LEU A 6 3.32 3.39 -10.93
CA LEU A 6 4.64 4.00 -10.80
C LEU A 6 5.71 2.93 -10.54
N GLY A 7 6.97 3.32 -10.75
CA GLY A 7 8.13 2.58 -10.25
C GLY A 7 8.89 3.47 -9.27
N ILE A 8 9.23 2.94 -8.10
CA ILE A 8 10.01 3.65 -7.08
C ILE A 8 11.30 2.88 -6.77
N SER A 9 12.34 3.60 -6.38
CA SER A 9 13.56 2.99 -5.86
C SER A 9 13.83 3.51 -4.45
N TYR A 10 13.99 2.59 -3.50
CA TYR A 10 14.28 2.90 -2.09
C TYR A 10 15.77 3.09 -1.82
N SER A 11 16.64 2.67 -2.75
CA SER A 11 18.09 2.84 -2.64
C SER A 11 18.74 2.82 -4.01
N TYR A 12 19.88 3.50 -4.16
CA TYR A 12 20.62 3.53 -5.43
C TYR A 12 21.07 2.16 -5.94
N VAL A 13 21.13 1.14 -5.08
CA VAL A 13 21.63 -0.19 -5.41
C VAL A 13 20.52 -1.20 -5.71
N LEU A 14 19.26 -0.88 -5.42
CA LEU A 14 18.13 -1.77 -5.65
C LEU A 14 17.37 -1.39 -6.93
N PRO A 15 16.81 -2.38 -7.66
CA PRO A 15 16.01 -2.13 -8.85
C PRO A 15 14.71 -1.39 -8.51
N PHE A 16 14.10 -0.77 -9.52
CA PHE A 16 12.79 -0.17 -9.38
C PHE A 16 11.75 -1.21 -8.98
N THR A 17 10.99 -0.88 -7.94
CA THR A 17 9.88 -1.68 -7.45
C THR A 17 8.56 -1.06 -7.89
N PRO A 18 7.56 -1.86 -8.32
CA PRO A 18 6.25 -1.34 -8.67
C PRO A 18 5.58 -0.65 -7.48
N TYR A 19 4.94 0.49 -7.72
CA TYR A 19 4.13 1.21 -6.74
C TYR A 19 2.80 1.57 -7.39
N TRP A 20 1.81 0.69 -7.22
CA TRP A 20 0.53 0.80 -7.90
C TRP A 20 -0.54 1.30 -6.95
N ILE A 21 -1.20 2.38 -7.33
CA ILE A 21 -2.36 2.92 -6.62
C ILE A 21 -3.58 2.14 -7.09
N LEU A 22 -4.08 1.23 -6.26
CA LEU A 22 -5.27 0.43 -6.56
C LEU A 22 -6.56 1.26 -6.41
N SER A 23 -6.60 2.14 -5.40
CA SER A 23 -7.71 3.04 -5.15
C SER A 23 -7.23 4.24 -4.34
N THR A 24 -7.79 5.41 -4.59
CA THR A 24 -7.62 6.59 -3.74
C THR A 24 -8.76 7.56 -3.98
N ASP A 25 -9.18 8.24 -2.92
CA ASP A 25 -10.07 9.41 -3.01
C ASP A 25 -9.29 10.73 -2.98
N TYR A 26 -7.95 10.67 -2.97
CA TYR A 26 -6.99 11.78 -2.87
C TYR A 26 -7.02 12.58 -1.56
N VAL A 27 -8.16 12.60 -0.86
CA VAL A 27 -8.43 13.45 0.30
C VAL A 27 -8.42 12.71 1.64
N ASN A 28 -8.60 11.39 1.68
CA ASN A 28 -8.59 10.63 2.93
C ASN A 28 -7.70 9.39 2.87
N ILE A 29 -7.76 8.61 1.80
CA ILE A 29 -7.22 7.26 1.73
C ILE A 29 -6.51 6.99 0.40
N ALA A 30 -5.45 6.20 0.45
CA ALA A 30 -4.85 5.57 -0.72
C ALA A 30 -4.50 4.11 -0.40
N VAL A 31 -4.87 3.23 -1.32
CA VAL A 31 -4.63 1.79 -1.28
C VAL A 31 -3.54 1.49 -2.28
N VAL A 32 -2.39 1.06 -1.79
CA VAL A 32 -1.19 0.87 -2.59
C VAL A 32 -0.77 -0.59 -2.55
N TYR A 33 -0.35 -1.10 -3.70
CA TYR A 33 0.17 -2.45 -3.83
C TYR A 33 1.49 -2.44 -4.62
N SER A 34 2.41 -3.30 -4.19
CA SER A 34 3.68 -3.57 -4.84
C SER A 34 3.87 -5.06 -4.91
N CYS A 35 4.25 -5.58 -6.07
CA CYS A 35 4.56 -6.98 -6.26
C CYS A 35 5.74 -7.08 -7.22
N THR A 36 6.82 -7.70 -6.76
CA THR A 36 8.05 -7.87 -7.54
C THR A 36 8.32 -9.35 -7.71
N ASP A 37 8.41 -9.79 -8.96
CA ASP A 37 8.82 -11.15 -9.31
C ASP A 37 10.36 -11.27 -9.23
N ILE A 38 10.85 -12.27 -8.48
CA ILE A 38 12.26 -12.54 -8.30
C ILE A 38 12.62 -13.80 -9.10
N LEU A 39 13.22 -13.57 -10.27
CA LEU A 39 13.72 -14.63 -11.17
C LEU A 39 12.66 -15.69 -11.52
N ARG A 40 11.36 -15.35 -11.45
CA ARG A 40 10.22 -16.28 -11.59
C ARG A 40 10.20 -17.45 -10.59
N LEU A 41 11.01 -17.38 -9.53
CA LEU A 41 11.07 -18.42 -8.50
C LEU A 41 10.07 -18.12 -7.38
N PHE A 42 9.93 -16.85 -7.01
CA PHE A 42 8.99 -16.37 -6.02
C PHE A 42 8.68 -14.90 -6.28
N HIS A 43 7.64 -14.39 -5.64
CA HIS A 43 7.32 -12.96 -5.62
C HIS A 43 7.43 -12.42 -4.21
N VAL A 44 7.80 -11.16 -4.12
CA VAL A 44 7.73 -10.38 -2.88
C VAL A 44 6.67 -9.31 -3.10
N GLU A 45 5.67 -9.29 -2.24
CA GLU A 45 4.57 -8.34 -2.30
C GLU A 45 4.47 -7.51 -1.02
N PHE A 46 3.96 -6.31 -1.19
CA PHE A 46 3.67 -5.38 -0.11
C PHE A 46 2.36 -4.66 -0.41
N ALA A 47 1.58 -4.42 0.64
CA ALA A 47 0.30 -3.74 0.58
C ALA A 47 0.25 -2.67 1.68
N TRP A 48 -0.19 -1.47 1.32
CA TRP A 48 -0.30 -0.34 2.25
C TRP A 48 -1.66 0.33 2.15
N VAL A 49 -2.25 0.60 3.32
CA VAL A 49 -3.34 1.56 3.48
C VAL A 49 -2.74 2.85 4.02
N LEU A 50 -2.76 3.90 3.21
CA LEU A 50 -2.25 5.22 3.57
C LEU A 50 -3.41 6.16 3.85
N SER A 51 -3.37 6.89 4.96
CA SER A 51 -4.44 7.79 5.39
C SER A 51 -3.92 9.21 5.61
N ARG A 52 -4.76 10.22 5.29
CA ARG A 52 -4.50 11.63 5.64
C ARG A 52 -4.73 11.90 7.12
N SER A 53 -5.64 11.16 7.77
CA SER A 53 -5.83 11.19 9.23
C SER A 53 -4.94 10.15 9.90
N ARG A 54 -4.37 10.52 11.06
CA ARG A 54 -3.58 9.61 11.90
C ARG A 54 -4.39 8.41 12.41
N HIS A 55 -5.68 8.63 12.65
CA HIS A 55 -6.64 7.60 13.06
C HIS A 55 -7.87 7.70 12.15
N PRO A 56 -7.87 7.04 10.99
CA PRO A 56 -9.03 7.01 10.10
C PRO A 56 -10.19 6.23 10.73
N ALA A 57 -11.42 6.50 10.24
CA ALA A 57 -12.59 5.74 10.67
C ALA A 57 -12.48 4.26 10.25
N ALA A 58 -13.02 3.36 11.08
CA ALA A 58 -13.02 1.93 10.81
C ALA A 58 -13.70 1.56 9.47
N SER A 59 -14.73 2.32 9.07
CA SER A 59 -15.40 2.16 7.78
C SER A 59 -14.50 2.48 6.58
N THR A 60 -13.64 3.49 6.70
CA THR A 60 -12.65 3.85 5.68
C THR A 60 -11.59 2.75 5.55
N LEU A 61 -11.09 2.25 6.68
CA LEU A 61 -10.15 1.12 6.69
C LEU A 61 -10.77 -0.13 6.09
N LYS A 62 -12.02 -0.44 6.44
CA LYS A 62 -12.74 -1.57 5.85
C LYS A 62 -12.86 -1.44 4.33
N THR A 63 -13.23 -0.26 3.83
CA THR A 63 -13.30 -0.01 2.38
C THR A 63 -11.96 -0.25 1.70
N ALA A 64 -10.86 0.19 2.31
CA ALA A 64 -9.51 -0.04 1.79
C ALA A 64 -9.12 -1.53 1.77
N VAL A 65 -9.43 -2.27 2.84
CA VAL A 65 -9.18 -3.72 2.93
C VAL A 65 -10.03 -4.49 1.91
N ASP A 66 -11.29 -4.07 1.70
CA ASP A 66 -12.18 -4.68 0.69
C ASP A 66 -11.62 -4.49 -0.74
N VAL A 67 -10.85 -3.43 -1.02
CA VAL A 67 -10.14 -3.26 -2.31
C VAL A 67 -9.06 -4.34 -2.49
N PHE A 68 -8.27 -4.64 -1.46
CA PHE A 68 -7.27 -5.72 -1.54
C PHE A 68 -7.93 -7.09 -1.75
N ALA A 69 -8.97 -7.39 -0.99
CA ALA A 69 -9.70 -8.66 -1.11
C ALA A 69 -10.29 -8.85 -2.52
N LYS A 70 -10.86 -7.79 -3.12
CA LYS A 70 -11.36 -7.82 -4.52
C LYS A 70 -10.26 -8.10 -5.55
N ASN A 71 -9.01 -7.77 -5.22
CA ASN A 71 -7.84 -8.02 -6.07
C ASN A 71 -7.09 -9.31 -5.68
N SER A 72 -7.69 -10.17 -4.84
CA SER A 72 -7.09 -11.43 -4.36
C SER A 72 -5.76 -11.25 -3.60
N ILE A 73 -5.59 -10.11 -2.93
CA ILE A 73 -4.42 -9.82 -2.09
C ILE A 73 -4.74 -10.26 -0.66
N ASP A 74 -3.86 -11.08 -0.07
CA ASP A 74 -4.03 -11.61 1.29
C ASP A 74 -3.80 -10.54 2.35
N VAL A 75 -4.90 -10.07 2.95
CA VAL A 75 -4.88 -9.05 4.00
C VAL A 75 -4.57 -9.62 5.39
N SER A 76 -4.55 -10.95 5.56
CA SER A 76 -4.31 -11.58 6.88
C SER A 76 -2.91 -11.33 7.43
N ARG A 77 -1.96 -11.01 6.54
CA ARG A 77 -0.56 -10.68 6.87
C ARG A 77 -0.34 -9.21 7.16
N MET A 78 -1.36 -8.37 6.98
CA MET A 78 -1.25 -6.95 7.26
C MET A 78 -1.19 -6.72 8.77
N THR A 79 -0.39 -5.74 9.16
CA THR A 79 -0.24 -5.34 10.56
C THR A 79 -0.60 -3.87 10.70
N ASP A 80 -1.38 -3.55 11.73
CA ASP A 80 -1.71 -2.16 12.05
C ASP A 80 -0.46 -1.39 12.49
N THR A 81 -0.16 -0.31 11.78
CA THR A 81 0.94 0.58 12.16
C THR A 81 0.57 1.34 13.43
N ARG A 82 1.42 1.28 14.47
CA ARG A 82 1.25 2.07 15.68
C ARG A 82 1.44 3.56 15.38
N GLN A 83 0.38 4.35 15.48
CA GLN A 83 0.36 5.80 15.24
C GLN A 83 0.30 6.65 16.54
N GLN A 84 0.72 6.08 17.67
CA GLN A 84 0.75 6.74 18.98
C GLN A 84 2.18 7.10 19.38
N GLY A 85 2.34 8.18 20.15
CA GLY A 85 3.66 8.64 20.59
C GLY A 85 4.53 9.22 19.47
N CYS A 86 3.94 9.52 18.31
CA CYS A 86 4.63 10.20 17.22
C CYS A 86 4.63 11.71 17.49
N GLU A 87 5.82 12.29 17.67
CA GLU A 87 6.02 13.72 17.76
C GLU A 87 5.48 14.41 16.51
N LYS A 88 4.88 15.59 16.68
CA LYS A 88 4.63 16.49 15.57
C LYS A 88 5.86 17.37 15.48
N GLU A 89 6.57 17.28 14.36
CA GLU A 89 7.58 18.28 13.98
C GLU A 89 6.92 19.66 13.83
#